data_AF-A0A498SAJ5-F1
#
_entry.id   AF-A0A498SAJ5-F1
#
_cell.length_a   1.000
_cell.length_b   1.000
_cell.length_c   1.000
_cell.angle_alpha   90.00
_cell.angle_beta   90.00
_cell.angle_gamma   90.00
#
_symmetry.space_group_name_H-M   'P 1'
#
loop_
_entity.id
_entity.type
_entity.pdbx_description
1 polymer ?
#
loop_
_entity_poly.entity_id
_entity_poly.type
_entity_poly.pdbx_seq_one_letter_code
_entity_poly.pdbx_strand_id
1 'polypeptide(L)'
;EQYGIGHDGSIIGEAEAPRFLFFVSKVSSSYLRLLNISTPSLVMTFVMVYLLSFKLRDILMTKPFELTFRELGDPNRLIRLCTSISIAREAKLYDLEHDLYGKLIYILRSSEALIRYTQYKMKNII
;
A
#
# COMPACT_ATOMS: atom_id res chain seq x y z
N GLU A 1 56.61 60.12 35.22
CA GLU A 1 57.57 60.10 34.08
C GLU A 1 56.85 59.43 32.92
N GLN A 2 56.55 59.99 31.75
CA GLN A 2 56.81 61.26 31.08
C GLN A 2 55.47 61.72 30.48
N TYR A 3 55.14 63.01 30.64
CA TYR A 3 53.91 63.63 30.16
C TYR A 3 54.18 64.25 28.78
N GLY A 4 53.53 63.73 27.73
CA GLY A 4 53.56 64.31 26.39
C GLY A 4 52.36 65.24 26.19
N ILE A 5 52.61 66.54 26.08
CA ILE A 5 51.59 67.59 25.85
C ILE A 5 51.24 67.61 24.35
N GLY A 6 49.98 67.32 24.00
CA GLY A 6 49.42 67.69 22.70
C GLY A 6 49.04 69.17 22.67
N HIS A 7 49.19 69.83 21.51
CA HIS A 7 48.96 71.27 21.34
C HIS A 7 47.47 71.69 21.37
N ASP A 8 46.55 70.80 21.74
CA ASP A 8 45.11 71.05 21.85
C ASP A 8 44.50 70.58 23.18
N GLY A 9 45.29 70.42 24.25
CA GLY A 9 44.76 70.28 25.61
C GLY A 9 43.90 69.05 25.89
N SER A 10 43.97 68.00 25.06
CA SER A 10 43.24 66.74 25.32
C SER A 10 44.12 65.72 26.03
N ILE A 11 43.63 65.24 27.18
CA ILE A 11 44.25 64.20 27.99
C ILE A 11 44.16 62.83 27.28
N ILE A 12 45.31 62.29 26.89
CA ILE A 12 45.40 60.92 26.35
C ILE A 12 45.42 59.97 27.55
N GLY A 13 44.29 59.32 27.83
CA GLY A 13 44.22 58.35 28.91
C GLY A 13 42.81 57.92 29.28
N GLU A 14 42.11 57.25 28.37
CA GLU A 14 40.99 56.40 28.77
C GLU A 14 41.21 55.02 28.16
N ALA A 15 41.44 54.02 29.02
CA ALA A 15 41.63 52.64 28.62
C ALA A 15 40.33 52.11 28.01
N GLU A 16 40.20 52.15 26.68
CA GLU A 16 39.05 51.59 25.99
C GLU A 16 38.95 50.09 26.26
N ALA A 17 37.92 49.68 26.99
CA ALA A 17 37.64 48.29 27.29
C ALA A 17 37.38 47.49 25.98
N PRO A 18 37.94 46.28 25.83
CA PRO A 18 37.76 45.50 24.61
C PRO A 18 36.29 45.15 24.39
N ARG A 19 35.73 45.55 23.23
CA ARG A 19 34.35 45.25 22.83
C ARG A 19 34.29 43.91 22.10
N PHE A 20 33.63 42.93 22.70
CA PHE A 20 33.43 41.61 22.11
C PHE A 20 32.03 41.51 21.47
N LEU A 21 31.99 41.20 20.18
CA LEU A 21 30.76 40.90 19.44
C LEU A 21 30.56 39.39 19.36
N PHE A 22 29.54 38.88 20.06
CA PHE A 22 29.18 37.47 20.05
C PHE A 22 28.01 37.22 19.09
N PHE A 23 28.27 36.47 18.02
CA PHE A 23 27.22 35.98 17.13
C PHE A 23 26.65 34.68 17.67
N VAL A 24 25.58 34.80 18.46
CA VAL A 24 24.82 33.64 18.95
C VAL A 24 23.83 33.22 17.87
N SER A 25 24.17 32.17 17.13
CA SER A 25 23.21 31.54 16.21
C SER A 25 22.11 30.84 17.00
N LYS A 26 20.86 31.01 16.56
CA LYS A 26 19.72 30.32 17.15
C LYS A 26 19.83 28.82 16.89
N VAL A 27 20.13 28.04 17.93
CA VAL A 27 20.10 26.58 17.84
C VAL A 27 18.64 26.14 17.69
N SER A 28 18.34 25.48 16.57
CA SER A 28 17.00 24.96 16.31
C SER A 28 16.71 23.79 17.24
N SER A 29 15.71 23.96 18.11
CA SER A 29 15.24 22.92 19.02
C SER A 29 14.55 21.80 18.24
N SER A 30 14.85 20.54 18.58
CA SER A 30 14.30 19.34 17.93
C SER A 30 12.77 19.33 17.82
N TYR A 31 12.07 19.99 18.74
CA TYR A 31 10.60 20.11 18.74
C TYR A 31 10.08 20.98 17.58
N LEU A 32 10.80 22.04 17.20
CA LEU A 32 10.44 22.85 16.03
C LEU A 32 10.82 22.16 14.72
N ARG A 33 11.76 21.22 14.75
CA ARG A 33 12.10 20.37 13.61
C ARG A 33 11.05 19.29 13.34
N LEU A 34 10.25 18.91 14.34
CA LEU A 34 9.05 18.08 14.16
C LEU A 34 7.86 18.85 13.60
N LEU A 35 7.75 20.15 13.85
CA LEU A 35 6.71 21.01 13.24
C LEU A 35 7.14 21.54 11.86
N ASN A 36 8.44 21.76 11.68
CA ASN A 36 9.09 22.01 10.39
C ASN A 36 9.56 20.67 9.79
N ILE A 37 8.72 19.65 9.92
CA ILE A 37 8.80 18.41 9.17
C ILE A 37 8.51 18.83 7.73
N SER A 38 9.61 19.02 7.01
CA SER A 38 9.69 19.33 5.60
C SER A 38 8.49 18.74 4.87
N THR A 39 7.74 19.57 4.14
CA THR A 39 6.66 19.21 3.20
C THR A 39 6.77 17.80 2.57
N PRO A 40 7.94 17.29 2.12
CA PRO A 40 8.08 15.91 1.66
C PRO A 40 7.68 14.80 2.66
N SER A 41 7.92 14.99 3.96
CA SER A 41 7.58 13.99 4.98
C SER A 41 6.06 13.91 5.22
N LEU A 42 5.34 15.03 5.13
CA LEU A 42 3.88 15.01 5.20
C LEU A 42 3.28 14.34 3.96
N VAL A 43 3.75 14.70 2.76
CA VAL A 43 3.32 14.08 1.50
C VAL A 43 3.52 12.56 1.58
N MET A 44 4.67 12.10 2.08
CA MET A 44 4.92 10.67 2.24
C MET A 44 3.92 10.00 3.19
N THR A 45 3.61 10.62 4.34
CA THR A 45 2.59 10.06 5.25
C THR A 45 1.20 10.02 4.63
N PHE A 46 0.78 11.05 3.89
CA PHE A 46 -0.50 11.06 3.19
C PHE A 46 -0.58 9.99 2.11
N VAL A 47 0.50 9.79 1.34
CA VAL A 47 0.58 8.73 0.32
C VAL A 47 0.49 7.35 0.99
N MET A 48 1.20 7.12 2.08
CA MET A 48 1.14 5.84 2.81
C MET A 48 -0.25 5.57 3.36
N VAL A 49 -0.90 6.56 3.97
CA VAL A 49 -2.27 6.45 4.49
C VAL A 49 -3.27 6.19 3.36
N TYR A 50 -3.11 6.87 2.22
CA TYR A 50 -3.96 6.68 1.05
C TYR A 50 -3.80 5.26 0.48
N LEU A 51 -2.56 4.79 0.31
CA LEU A 51 -2.29 3.43 -0.18
C LEU A 51 -2.86 2.37 0.77
N LEU A 52 -2.70 2.56 2.09
CA LEU A 52 -3.26 1.65 3.08
C LEU A 52 -4.79 1.63 3.01
N SER A 53 -5.42 2.81 2.92
CA SER A 53 -6.88 2.93 2.79
C SER A 53 -7.40 2.34 1.49
N PHE A 54 -6.66 2.48 0.39
CA PHE A 54 -6.99 1.89 -0.90
C PHE A 54 -6.90 0.37 -0.88
N LYS A 55 -5.85 -0.19 -0.26
CA LYS A 55 -5.71 -1.65 -0.10
C LYS A 55 -6.77 -2.22 0.84
N LEU A 56 -7.05 -1.55 1.95
CA LEU A 56 -8.14 -1.93 2.84
C LEU A 56 -9.49 -1.88 2.10
N ARG A 57 -9.75 -0.84 1.29
CA ARG A 57 -10.96 -0.75 0.48
C ARG A 57 -11.04 -1.87 -0.55
N ASP A 58 -9.96 -2.23 -1.24
CA ASP A 58 -9.93 -3.35 -2.21
C ASP A 58 -10.20 -4.71 -1.55
N ILE A 59 -9.84 -4.87 -0.28
CA ILE A 59 -10.12 -6.09 0.50
C ILE A 59 -11.55 -6.09 1.06
N LEU A 60 -12.04 -4.95 1.56
CA LEU A 60 -13.37 -4.83 2.16
C LEU A 60 -14.50 -4.74 1.12
N MET A 61 -14.29 -4.03 0.02
CA MET A 61 -15.17 -4.10 -1.15
C MET A 61 -14.77 -5.36 -1.91
N THR A 62 -15.25 -6.51 -1.42
CA THR A 62 -15.28 -7.79 -2.14
C THR A 62 -15.53 -7.52 -3.61
N LYS A 63 -14.56 -7.87 -4.45
CA LYS A 63 -14.69 -7.72 -5.90
C LYS A 63 -15.99 -8.42 -6.32
N PRO A 64 -16.87 -7.80 -7.11
CA PRO A 64 -18.16 -8.38 -7.50
C PRO A 64 -18.01 -9.76 -8.18
N PHE A 65 -16.81 -10.10 -8.65
CA PHE A 65 -16.45 -11.41 -9.17
C PHE A 65 -16.42 -12.52 -8.10
N GLU A 66 -16.01 -12.22 -6.86
CA GLU A 66 -16.03 -13.19 -5.76
C GLU A 66 -17.45 -13.51 -5.29
N LEU A 67 -18.40 -12.58 -5.43
CA LEU A 67 -19.81 -12.83 -5.09
C LEU A 67 -20.41 -13.93 -5.97
N THR A 68 -20.14 -13.92 -7.28
CA THR A 68 -20.59 -15.00 -8.16
C THR A 68 -20.02 -16.35 -7.72
N PHE A 69 -18.77 -16.40 -7.26
CA PHE A 69 -18.15 -17.62 -6.73
C PHE A 69 -18.63 -18.03 -5.34
N ARG A 70 -19.00 -17.07 -4.48
CA ARG A 70 -19.51 -17.30 -3.11
C ARG A 70 -20.94 -17.86 -3.11
N GLU A 71 -21.74 -17.46 -4.09
CA GLU A 71 -23.14 -17.90 -4.29
C GLU A 71 -23.25 -19.15 -5.19
N LEU A 72 -22.14 -19.85 -5.49
CA LEU A 72 -22.21 -21.15 -6.17
C LEU A 72 -22.94 -22.15 -5.25
N GLY A 73 -23.88 -22.91 -5.83
CA GLY A 73 -24.61 -23.95 -5.13
C GLY A 73 -23.70 -25.08 -4.60
N ASP A 74 -23.60 -26.17 -5.36
CA ASP A 74 -22.72 -27.30 -5.02
C ASP A 74 -21.41 -27.24 -5.84
N PRO A 75 -20.26 -26.90 -5.23
CA PRO A 75 -18.98 -26.87 -5.91
C PRO A 75 -18.43 -28.27 -6.23
N ASN A 76 -18.97 -29.35 -5.61
CA ASN A 76 -18.46 -30.71 -5.80
C ASN A 76 -18.52 -31.17 -7.26
N ARG A 77 -19.53 -30.74 -8.02
CA ARG A 77 -19.63 -31.07 -9.45
C ARG A 77 -18.47 -30.50 -10.28
N LEU A 78 -18.08 -29.25 -10.02
CA LEU A 78 -16.95 -28.61 -10.69
C LEU A 78 -15.64 -29.27 -10.28
N ILE A 79 -15.49 -29.60 -8.99
CA ILE A 79 -14.32 -30.31 -8.48
C ILE A 79 -14.19 -31.67 -9.15
N ARG A 80 -15.29 -32.44 -9.26
CA ARG A 80 -15.30 -33.74 -9.96
C ARG A 80 -14.89 -33.63 -11.43
N LEU A 81 -15.29 -32.55 -12.13
CA LEU A 81 -14.85 -32.29 -13.49
C LEU A 81 -13.33 -32.06 -13.55
N CYS A 82 -12.78 -31.22 -12.66
CA CYS A 82 -11.32 -31.02 -12.54
C CYS A 82 -10.57 -32.32 -12.21
N THR A 83 -11.13 -33.16 -11.34
CA THR A 83 -10.57 -34.48 -11.04
C THR A 83 -10.60 -35.38 -12.27
N SER A 84 -11.70 -35.41 -13.03
CA SER A 84 -11.78 -36.21 -14.25
C SER A 84 -10.79 -35.78 -15.33
N ILE A 85 -10.50 -34.47 -15.44
CA ILE A 85 -9.43 -33.94 -16.30
C ILE A 85 -8.06 -34.46 -15.84
N SER A 86 -7.80 -34.42 -14.54
CA SER A 86 -6.52 -34.88 -13.98
C SER A 86 -6.31 -36.38 -14.21
N ILE A 87 -7.37 -37.19 -14.10
CA ILE A 87 -7.33 -38.62 -14.40
C ILE A 87 -7.12 -38.87 -15.89
N ALA A 88 -7.79 -38.12 -16.78
CA ALA A 88 -7.61 -38.25 -18.23
C ALA A 88 -6.17 -37.94 -18.66
N ARG A 89 -5.55 -36.94 -18.01
CA ARG A 89 -4.13 -36.60 -18.18
C ARG A 89 -3.22 -37.75 -17.78
N GLU A 90 -3.47 -38.35 -16.63
CA GLU A 90 -2.65 -39.46 -16.12
C GLU A 90 -2.79 -40.72 -16.99
N ALA A 91 -3.97 -40.94 -17.56
CA ALA A 91 -4.24 -42.00 -18.53
C ALA A 91 -3.71 -41.71 -19.96
N LYS A 92 -3.14 -40.52 -20.21
CA LYS A 92 -2.67 -40.05 -21.53
C LYS A 92 -3.74 -40.09 -22.64
N LEU A 93 -5.00 -39.89 -22.27
CA LEU A 93 -6.13 -39.81 -23.20
C LEU A 93 -6.33 -38.35 -23.63
N TYR A 94 -5.50 -37.87 -24.57
CA TYR A 94 -5.43 -36.46 -24.93
C TYR A 94 -6.70 -35.91 -25.60
N ASP A 95 -7.38 -36.69 -26.45
CA ASP A 95 -8.65 -36.26 -27.05
C ASP A 95 -9.74 -36.04 -26.00
N LEU A 96 -9.80 -36.94 -25.00
CA LEU A 96 -10.74 -36.83 -23.89
C LEU A 96 -10.38 -35.66 -22.96
N GLU A 97 -9.09 -35.49 -22.64
CA GLU A 97 -8.60 -34.33 -21.88
C GLU A 97 -9.03 -33.01 -22.56
N HIS A 98 -8.87 -32.91 -23.88
CA HIS A 98 -9.23 -31.71 -24.64
C HIS A 98 -10.74 -31.41 -24.58
N ASP A 99 -11.59 -32.41 -24.76
CA ASP A 99 -13.06 -32.25 -24.68
C ASP A 99 -13.51 -31.81 -23.28
N LEU A 100 -12.98 -32.45 -22.23
CA LEU A 100 -13.29 -32.09 -20.85
C LEU A 100 -12.80 -30.67 -20.50
N TYR A 101 -11.62 -30.26 -20.99
CA TYR A 101 -11.13 -28.89 -20.85
C TYR A 101 -12.01 -27.89 -21.60
N GLY A 102 -12.46 -28.21 -22.81
CA GLY A 102 -13.40 -27.38 -23.58
C GLY A 102 -14.69 -27.13 -22.80
N LYS A 103 -15.23 -28.18 -22.17
CA LYS A 103 -16.40 -28.09 -21.30
C LYS A 103 -16.14 -27.20 -20.07
N LEU A 104 -14.98 -27.32 -19.42
CA LEU A 104 -14.60 -26.47 -18.29
C LEU A 104 -14.54 -24.99 -18.68
N ILE A 105 -13.89 -24.67 -19.80
CA ILE A 105 -13.77 -23.30 -20.31
C ILE A 105 -15.15 -22.72 -20.65
N TYR A 106 -16.01 -23.50 -21.31
CA TYR A 106 -17.37 -23.08 -21.62
C TYR A 106 -18.16 -22.70 -20.36
N ILE A 107 -18.09 -23.54 -19.32
CA ILE A 107 -18.77 -23.30 -18.04
C ILE A 107 -18.21 -22.05 -17.35
N LEU A 108 -16.89 -21.85 -17.32
CA LEU A 108 -16.26 -20.69 -16.67
C LEU A 108 -16.48 -19.37 -17.44
N ARG A 109 -16.74 -19.43 -18.75
CA ARG A 109 -16.96 -18.25 -19.59
C ARG A 109 -18.39 -17.71 -19.50
N SER A 110 -19.36 -18.51 -19.07
CA SER A 110 -20.76 -18.11 -18.93
C SER A 110 -21.28 -18.33 -17.51
N SER A 111 -21.57 -17.25 -16.80
CA SER A 111 -22.12 -17.31 -15.44
C SER A 111 -23.45 -18.09 -15.38
N GLU A 112 -24.25 -18.05 -16.45
CA GLU A 112 -25.49 -18.82 -16.52
C GLU A 112 -25.23 -20.33 -16.62
N ALA A 113 -24.25 -20.73 -17.44
CA ALA A 113 -23.84 -22.13 -17.54
C ALA A 113 -23.22 -22.63 -16.23
N LEU A 114 -22.43 -21.79 -15.55
CA LEU A 114 -21.85 -22.07 -14.24
C LEU A 114 -22.95 -22.34 -13.21
N ILE A 115 -23.92 -21.44 -13.07
CA ILE A 115 -25.02 -21.58 -12.11
C ILE A 115 -25.84 -22.84 -12.38
N ARG A 116 -26.21 -23.11 -13.64
CA ARG A 116 -26.94 -24.32 -14.03
C ARG A 116 -26.14 -25.60 -13.74
N TYR A 117 -24.83 -25.54 -13.90
CA TYR A 117 -23.95 -26.68 -13.65
C TYR A 117 -23.82 -26.98 -12.14
N THR A 118 -23.72 -25.94 -11.31
CA THR A 118 -23.57 -26.01 -9.85
C THR A 118 -24.90 -26.00 -9.08
N GLN A 119 -26.05 -26.02 -9.76
CA GLN A 119 -27.35 -25.97 -9.10
C GLN A 119 -27.54 -27.19 -8.18
N TYR A 120 -28.04 -26.96 -6.95
CA TYR A 120 -28.38 -28.03 -6.02
C TYR A 120 -29.42 -28.97 -6.63
N LYS A 121 -29.05 -30.25 -6.76
CA LYS A 121 -29.98 -31.30 -7.12
C LYS A 121 -30.77 -31.64 -5.86
N MET A 122 -31.90 -30.98 -5.65
CA MET A 122 -32.89 -31.38 -4.63
C MET A 122 -33.28 -32.83 -4.93
N LYS A 123 -32.62 -33.77 -4.26
CA LYS A 123 -32.98 -35.18 -4.31
C LYS A 123 -34.26 -35.26 -3.49
N ASN A 124 -35.40 -35.32 -4.17
CA ASN A 124 -36.72 -35.48 -3.55
C ASN A 124 -36.60 -36.43 -2.36
N ILE A 125 -36.73 -35.88 -1.16
CA ILE A 125 -36.97 -36.64 0.05
C ILE A 125 -38.49 -36.86 0.01
N ILE A 126 -38.90 -37.89 -0.73
CA ILE A 126 -40.23 -38.51 -0.61
C ILE A 126 -40.01 -39.79 0.18
#